data_AF-A0A9E2XQL6-F1
#
_entry.id   AF-A0A9E2XQL6-F1
#
_cell.length_a   1.000
_cell.length_b   1.000
_cell.length_c   1.000
_cell.angle_alpha   90.00
_cell.angle_beta   90.00
_cell.angle_gamma   90.00
#
_symmetry.space_group_name_H-M   'P 1'
#
loop_
_entity.id
_entity.type
_entity.pdbx_description
1 polymer ?
#
loop_
_entity_poly.entity_id
_entity_poly.type
_entity_poly.pdbx_seq_one_letter_code
_entity_poly.pdbx_strand_id
1 'polypeptide(L)'
;MRLAARRAEHAAPPDSSESLDAMKACASAFERLRPLVFTAQEKCLYDSLALMAFLASEGLFPRWIIGVKTGPFGAHAWVQSGHTVLSDQHEYVRRFQPILVV
;
A
#
# COMPACT_ATOMS: atom_id res chain seq x y z
N MET A 1 12.27 8.05 -8.49
CA MET A 1 11.14 9.01 -8.43
C MET A 1 10.40 9.07 -9.79
N ARG A 2 9.77 7.97 -10.21
CA ARG A 2 9.04 7.82 -11.52
C ARG A 2 7.61 7.28 -11.34
N LEU A 3 7.05 7.36 -10.13
CA LEU A 3 5.70 6.85 -9.83
C LEU A 3 4.60 7.74 -10.45
N ALA A 4 4.79 9.07 -10.44
CA ALA A 4 3.80 10.02 -10.92
C ALA A 4 3.52 9.93 -12.43
N ALA A 5 4.57 9.76 -13.25
CA ALA A 5 4.40 9.66 -14.71
C ALA A 5 3.67 8.37 -15.14
N ARG A 6 3.94 7.26 -14.45
CA ARG A 6 3.30 5.97 -14.75
C ARG A 6 1.82 5.91 -14.38
N ARG A 7 1.41 6.63 -13.34
CA ARG A 7 0.00 6.70 -12.89
C ARG A 7 -0.92 7.36 -13.92
N ALA A 8 -0.43 8.36 -14.66
CA ALA A 8 -1.20 9.06 -15.69
C ALA A 8 -1.44 8.18 -16.95
N GLU A 9 -0.49 7.31 -17.27
CA GLU A 9 -0.58 6.38 -18.43
C GLU A 9 -1.44 5.14 -18.13
N HIS A 10 -1.55 4.74 -16.86
CA HIS A 10 -2.23 3.51 -16.42
C HIS A 10 -3.51 3.79 -15.61
N ALA A 11 -4.23 4.87 -15.94
CA ALA A 11 -5.52 5.22 -15.35
C ALA A 11 -6.66 4.24 -15.72
N ALA A 12 -6.40 2.93 -15.72
CA ALA A 12 -7.42 1.93 -15.58
C ALA A 12 -8.20 2.20 -14.28
N PRO A 13 -9.52 2.00 -14.25
CA PRO A 13 -10.32 2.29 -13.08
C PRO A 13 -9.76 1.48 -11.89
N PRO A 14 -9.35 2.15 -10.79
CA PRO A 14 -8.67 1.52 -9.65
C PRO A 14 -9.54 0.51 -8.87
N ASP A 15 -10.76 0.24 -9.34
CA ASP A 15 -11.79 -0.57 -8.67
C ASP A 15 -12.42 -1.63 -9.59
N SER A 16 -11.77 -2.02 -10.70
CA SER A 16 -12.19 -3.24 -11.38
C SER A 16 -11.91 -4.44 -10.46
N SER A 17 -12.85 -5.39 -10.37
CA SER A 17 -12.68 -6.59 -9.52
C SER A 17 -11.42 -7.38 -9.90
N GLU A 18 -11.12 -7.46 -11.20
CA GLU A 18 -9.95 -8.14 -11.74
C GLU A 18 -8.63 -7.47 -11.31
N SER A 19 -8.54 -6.14 -11.37
CA SER A 19 -7.35 -5.42 -10.90
C SER A 19 -7.17 -5.53 -9.38
N LEU A 20 -8.26 -5.55 -8.62
CA LEU A 20 -8.21 -5.75 -7.17
C LEU A 20 -7.70 -7.15 -6.81
N ASP A 21 -8.16 -8.18 -7.51
CA ASP A 21 -7.72 -9.56 -7.26
C ASP A 21 -6.24 -9.74 -7.64
N ALA A 22 -5.78 -9.12 -8.73
CA ALA A 22 -4.37 -9.06 -9.07
C ALA A 22 -3.54 -8.36 -7.97
N MET A 23 -4.00 -7.22 -7.45
CA MET A 23 -3.33 -6.51 -6.34
C MET A 23 -3.24 -7.37 -5.08
N LYS A 24 -4.29 -8.09 -4.71
CA LYS A 24 -4.28 -9.01 -3.57
C LYS A 24 -3.31 -10.17 -3.77
N ALA A 25 -3.28 -10.75 -4.98
CA ALA A 25 -2.35 -11.83 -5.30
C ALA A 25 -0.89 -11.37 -5.20
N CYS A 26 -0.57 -10.20 -5.77
CA CYS A 26 0.74 -9.59 -5.67
C CYS A 26 1.11 -9.25 -4.21
N ALA A 27 0.20 -8.64 -3.44
CA ALA A 27 0.44 -8.35 -2.02
C ALA A 27 0.72 -9.63 -1.21
N SER A 28 -0.02 -10.72 -1.47
CA SER A 28 0.23 -12.02 -0.83
C SER A 28 1.60 -12.59 -1.21
N ALA A 29 2.02 -12.48 -2.48
CA ALA A 29 3.34 -12.89 -2.91
C ALA A 29 4.44 -12.06 -2.22
N PHE A 30 4.23 -10.74 -2.11
CA PHE A 30 5.14 -9.83 -1.40
C PHE A 30 5.32 -10.24 0.06
N GLU A 31 4.23 -10.47 0.81
CA GLU A 31 4.30 -10.90 2.22
C GLU A 31 5.07 -12.21 2.41
N ARG A 32 5.00 -13.14 1.44
CA ARG A 32 5.75 -14.40 1.47
C ARG A 32 7.24 -14.22 1.19
N LEU A 33 7.60 -13.25 0.33
CA LEU A 33 8.99 -12.97 -0.05
C LEU A 33 9.69 -12.05 0.94
N ARG A 34 8.93 -11.18 1.61
CA ARG A 34 9.41 -10.15 2.53
C ARG A 34 10.44 -10.65 3.56
N PRO A 35 10.24 -11.79 4.27
CA PRO A 35 11.22 -12.28 5.25
C PRO A 35 12.59 -12.64 4.66
N LEU A 36 12.68 -12.88 3.35
CA LEU A 36 13.92 -13.23 2.65
C LEU A 36 14.74 -12.01 2.26
N VAL A 37 14.13 -10.82 2.22
CA VAL A 37 14.75 -9.60 1.68
C VAL A 37 15.03 -8.57 2.78
N PHE A 38 14.18 -8.46 3.81
CA PHE A 38 14.41 -7.55 4.94
C PHE A 38 13.58 -7.91 6.18
N THR A 39 14.08 -7.55 7.37
CA THR A 39 13.33 -7.68 8.62
C THR A 39 12.32 -6.55 8.75
N ALA A 40 11.05 -6.92 8.66
CA ALA A 40 9.86 -6.06 8.68
C ALA A 40 9.63 -5.22 9.95
N GLN A 41 10.41 -5.44 11.01
CA GLN A 41 10.12 -4.85 12.30
C GLN A 41 10.39 -3.34 12.28
N GLU A 42 9.32 -2.57 12.54
CA GLU A 42 9.28 -1.15 12.91
C GLU A 42 9.37 -0.08 11.81
N LYS A 43 9.24 -0.41 10.51
CA LYS A 43 9.20 0.62 9.46
C LYS A 43 8.05 0.44 8.47
N CYS A 44 6.81 0.57 8.92
CA CYS A 44 5.60 0.56 8.07
C CYS A 44 5.71 1.51 6.86
N LEU A 45 6.44 2.62 7.00
CA LEU A 45 6.78 3.52 5.90
C LEU A 45 7.61 2.83 4.81
N TYR A 46 8.68 2.14 5.21
CA TYR A 46 9.55 1.43 4.26
C TYR A 46 8.80 0.28 3.60
N ASP A 47 8.04 -0.45 4.40
CA ASP A 47 7.28 -1.61 3.95
C ASP A 47 6.21 -1.25 2.92
N SER A 48 5.40 -0.23 3.22
CA SER A 48 4.39 0.27 2.30
C SER A 48 5.00 0.85 1.01
N LEU A 49 6.16 1.49 1.08
CA LEU A 49 6.89 1.95 -0.11
C LEU A 49 7.46 0.79 -0.94
N ALA A 50 7.99 -0.25 -0.30
CA ALA A 50 8.48 -1.44 -0.97
C ALA A 50 7.34 -2.18 -1.69
N LEU A 51 6.19 -2.32 -1.04
CA LEU A 51 4.98 -2.88 -1.65
C LEU A 51 4.49 -2.00 -2.83
N MET A 52 4.48 -0.68 -2.67
CA MET A 52 4.14 0.25 -3.77
C MET A 52 5.07 0.08 -4.97
N ALA A 53 6.38 -0.07 -4.74
CA ALA A 53 7.35 -0.26 -5.80
C ALA A 53 7.15 -1.61 -6.52
N PHE A 54 6.86 -2.66 -5.75
CA PHE A 54 6.56 -3.99 -6.29
C PHE A 54 5.27 -3.99 -7.13
N LEU A 55 4.18 -3.41 -6.62
CA LEU A 55 2.92 -3.31 -7.37
C LEU A 55 3.10 -2.47 -8.64
N ALA A 56 3.88 -1.39 -8.58
CA ALA A 56 4.19 -0.57 -9.75
C ALA A 56 5.04 -1.31 -10.81
N SER A 57 5.87 -2.29 -10.43
CA SER A 57 6.56 -3.14 -11.41
C SER A 57 5.61 -4.12 -12.11
N GLU A 58 4.52 -4.50 -11.44
CA GLU A 58 3.43 -5.31 -11.99
C GLU A 58 2.36 -4.47 -12.73
N GLY A 59 2.57 -3.17 -12.89
CA GLY A 59 1.61 -2.26 -13.56
C GLY A 59 0.38 -1.92 -12.72
N LEU A 60 0.41 -2.17 -11.40
CA LEU A 60 -0.66 -1.91 -10.46
C LEU A 60 -0.38 -0.65 -9.66
N PHE A 61 -1.35 0.27 -9.60
CA PHE A 61 -1.19 1.60 -9.00
C PHE A 61 -2.22 1.88 -7.90
N PRO A 62 -2.14 1.17 -6.75
CA PRO A 62 -2.99 1.47 -5.61
C PRO A 62 -2.60 2.82 -4.97
N ARG A 63 -3.41 3.28 -4.01
CA ARG A 63 -3.12 4.48 -3.24
C ARG A 63 -2.18 4.18 -2.09
N TRP A 64 -1.20 5.05 -1.88
CA TRP A 64 -0.34 5.03 -0.71
C TRP A 64 -0.79 6.10 0.28
N ILE A 65 -0.90 5.73 1.55
CA ILE A 65 -1.51 6.59 2.56
C ILE A 65 -0.59 6.70 3.77
N ILE A 66 -0.42 7.92 4.27
CA ILE A 66 0.15 8.19 5.59
C ILE A 66 -0.99 8.72 6.48
N GLY A 67 -1.14 8.10 7.64
CA GLY A 67 -2.12 8.52 8.65
C GLY A 67 -1.49 8.69 10.01
N VAL A 68 -2.16 9.49 10.84
CA VAL A 68 -1.75 9.77 12.21
C VAL A 68 -2.92 9.56 13.17
N LYS A 69 -2.62 9.21 14.41
CA LYS A 69 -3.59 9.21 15.51
C LYS A 69 -3.03 10.01 16.67
N THR A 70 -3.91 10.62 17.46
CA THR A 70 -3.52 11.52 18.55
C THR A 70 -3.51 10.86 19.93
N GLY A 71 -4.09 9.67 20.10
CA GLY A 71 -4.21 9.00 21.40
C GLY A 71 -4.03 7.48 21.37
N PRO A 72 -2.96 6.92 21.98
CA PRO A 72 -1.62 7.53 22.07
C PRO A 72 -1.13 7.96 20.68
N PHE A 73 -0.24 8.96 20.61
CA PHE A 73 0.28 9.41 19.31
C PHE A 73 0.91 8.27 18.53
N GLY A 74 0.63 8.20 17.23
CA GLY A 74 1.25 7.25 16.33
C GLY A 74 1.09 7.67 14.88
N ALA A 75 2.10 7.36 14.07
CA ALA A 75 2.05 7.50 12.62
C ALA A 75 2.10 6.12 11.99
N HIS A 76 1.37 5.94 10.89
CA HIS A 76 1.36 4.70 10.13
C HIS A 76 1.29 5.01 8.63
N ALA A 77 1.85 4.12 7.82
CA ALA A 77 1.75 4.19 6.38
C ALA A 77 1.30 2.85 5.82
N TRP A 78 0.37 2.87 4.86
CA TRP A 78 -0.22 1.66 4.28
C TRP A 78 -0.56 1.85 2.80
N VAL A 79 -0.85 0.74 2.13
CA VAL A 79 -1.28 0.69 0.73
C VAL A 79 -2.75 0.25 0.67
N GLN A 80 -3.57 0.92 -0.14
CA GLN A 80 -4.99 0.55 -0.33
C GLN A 80 -5.47 0.72 -1.78
N SER A 81 -6.44 -0.10 -2.20
CA SER A 81 -7.25 0.15 -3.40
C SER A 81 -8.72 0.17 -3.03
N GLY A 82 -9.45 1.22 -3.44
CA GLY A 82 -10.84 1.42 -3.03
C GLY A 82 -10.99 1.37 -1.51
N HIS A 83 -11.77 0.40 -1.01
CA HIS A 83 -11.97 0.13 0.42
C HIS A 83 -11.09 -1.00 0.98
N THR A 84 -10.18 -1.56 0.17
CA THR A 84 -9.35 -2.71 0.51
C THR A 84 -7.94 -2.26 0.90
N VAL A 85 -7.52 -2.59 2.12
CA VAL A 85 -6.15 -2.40 2.61
C VAL A 85 -5.29 -3.60 2.20
N LEU A 86 -4.09 -3.34 1.65
CA LEU A 86 -3.22 -4.36 1.07
C LEU A 86 -2.01 -4.71 1.96
N SER A 87 -1.48 -3.76 2.73
CA SER A 87 -0.26 -3.96 3.56
C SER A 87 -0.55 -4.29 5.03
N ASP A 88 -1.78 -4.09 5.49
CA ASP A 88 -2.12 -4.08 6.91
C ASP A 88 -3.54 -4.58 7.18
N GLN A 89 -3.85 -4.82 8.46
CA GLN A 89 -5.22 -5.07 8.88
C GLN A 89 -6.03 -3.77 8.82
N HIS A 90 -7.18 -3.84 8.17
CA HIS A 90 -8.14 -2.74 8.08
C HIS A 90 -8.50 -2.13 9.44
N GLU A 91 -8.73 -2.97 10.45
CA GLU A 91 -9.08 -2.55 11.81
C GLU A 91 -7.96 -1.81 12.53
N TYR A 92 -6.71 -1.99 12.09
CA TYR A 92 -5.58 -1.24 12.60
C TYR A 92 -5.51 0.15 11.96
N VAL A 93 -5.59 0.23 10.63
CA VAL A 93 -5.45 1.51 9.91
C VAL A 93 -6.64 2.45 10.13
N ARG A 94 -7.83 1.92 10.43
CA ARG A 94 -9.02 2.70 10.81
C ARG A 94 -8.82 3.61 12.02
N ARG A 95 -7.82 3.33 12.85
CA ARG A 95 -7.49 4.13 14.04
C ARG A 95 -6.70 5.40 13.68
N PHE A 96 -6.23 5.52 12.44
CA PHE A 96 -5.42 6.62 11.95
C PHE A 96 -6.25 7.51 11.01
N GLN A 97 -6.12 8.82 11.19
CA GLN A 97 -6.65 9.83 10.28
C GLN A 97 -5.67 10.01 9.12
N PRO A 98 -6.07 9.79 7.86
CA PRO A 98 -5.23 10.07 6.70
C PRO A 98 -4.82 11.56 6.64
N ILE A 99 -3.53 11.82 6.43
CA ILE A 99 -2.96 13.16 6.23
C ILE A 99 -2.26 13.32 4.88
N LEU A 100 -1.89 12.21 4.23
CA LEU A 100 -1.35 12.18 2.87
C LEU A 100 -1.95 10.98 2.12
N VAL A 101 -2.36 11.19 0.87
CA VAL A 101 -2.78 10.16 -0.06
C VAL A 101 -2.10 10.42 -1.40
N VAL A 102 -1.33 9.45 -1.91
CA VAL A 102 -0.58 9.51 -3.17
C VAL A 102 -1.07 8.46 -4.14
#